data_AF-A0A9P6BVI8-F1
#
_entry.id   AF-A0A9P6BVI8-F1
#
_cell.length_a   1.000
_cell.length_b   1.000
_cell.length_c   1.000
_cell.angle_alpha   90.00
_cell.angle_beta   90.00
_cell.angle_gamma   90.00
#
_symmetry.space_group_name_H-M   'P 1'
#
loop_
_entity.id
_entity.type
_entity.pdbx_description
1 polymer ?
#
loop_
_entity_poly.entity_id
_entity_poly.type
_entity_poly.pdbx_seq_one_letter_code
_entity_poly.pdbx_strand_id
1 'polypeptide(L)' 'DYALFHALGVECQCLSSIYLSYNIWCQFSKHLVDHMHCNFPEFSPLMECIQGAVPKMHINGHNIHCQINHSFVYKPRS' A
#
# COMPACT_ATOMS: atom_id res chain seq x y z
N ASP A 1 8.49 -1.25 7.95
CA ASP A 1 7.29 -0.81 8.69
C ASP A 1 7.70 0.42 9.47
N TYR A 2 8.38 0.26 10.61
CA TYR A 2 8.96 1.35 11.42
C TYR A 2 9.75 2.38 10.58
N ALA A 3 10.71 1.92 9.76
CA ALA A 3 11.50 2.81 8.92
C ALA A 3 10.68 3.55 7.83
N LEU A 4 9.63 2.91 7.30
CA LEU A 4 8.75 3.53 6.31
C LEU A 4 7.92 4.63 6.97
N PHE A 5 7.28 4.33 8.10
CA PHE A 5 6.41 5.29 8.79
C PHE A 5 7.19 6.41 9.48
N HIS A 6 8.39 6.11 9.98
CA HIS A 6 9.30 7.15 10.46
C HIS A 6 9.82 8.04 9.33
N ALA A 7 10.04 7.50 8.13
CA ALA A 7 10.42 8.30 6.96
C ALA A 7 9.24 9.13 6.42
N LEU A 8 8.02 8.60 6.50
CA LEU A 8 6.80 9.32 6.16
C LEU A 8 6.53 10.45 7.17
N GLY A 9 6.78 10.20 8.46
CA GLY A 9 6.71 11.20 9.52
C GLY A 9 5.32 11.85 9.66
N VAL A 10 5.26 12.97 10.38
CA VAL A 10 4.03 13.77 10.55
C VAL A 10 3.60 14.44 9.24
N GLU A 11 4.56 14.76 8.37
CA GLU A 11 4.30 15.41 7.07
C GLU A 11 3.47 14.55 6.13
N CYS A 12 3.46 13.23 6.35
CA CYS A 12 2.62 12.29 5.64
C CYS A 12 1.12 12.57 5.78
N GLN A 13 0.69 13.23 6.86
CA GLN A 13 -0.71 13.64 7.05
C GLN A 13 -1.21 14.59 5.94
N CYS A 14 -0.30 15.24 5.22
CA CYS A 14 -0.62 16.10 4.10
C CYS A 14 -0.65 15.37 2.75
N LEU A 15 -0.30 14.07 2.70
CA LEU A 15 -0.30 13.28 1.48
C LEU A 15 -1.69 12.72 1.20
N SER A 16 -2.23 13.03 0.03
CA SER A 16 -3.52 12.51 -0.43
C SER A 16 -3.44 11.06 -0.95
N SER A 17 -2.25 10.61 -1.34
CA SER A 17 -2.05 9.25 -1.86
C SER A 17 -0.60 8.78 -1.70
N ILE A 18 -0.41 7.55 -1.21
CA ILE A 18 0.89 6.90 -1.08
C ILE A 18 0.85 5.60 -1.89
N TYR A 19 1.66 5.52 -2.95
CA TYR A 19 1.70 4.32 -3.79
C TYR A 19 2.83 3.38 -3.39
N LEU A 20 2.47 2.17 -2.96
CA LEU A 20 3.41 1.09 -2.66
C LEU A 20 3.48 0.09 -3.82
N SER A 21 4.71 -0.19 -4.28
CA SER A 21 4.94 -1.15 -5.35
C SER A 21 5.10 -2.59 -4.84
N TYR A 22 4.58 -3.53 -5.64
CA TYR A 22 4.80 -4.97 -5.68
C TYR A 22 4.97 -5.75 -4.37
N ASN A 23 6.22 -5.96 -3.91
CA ASN A 23 6.52 -6.94 -2.86
C ASN A 23 5.98 -6.51 -1.51
N ILE A 24 6.09 -5.21 -1.23
CA ILE A 24 5.53 -4.64 -0.03
C ILE A 24 4.02 -4.78 -0.13
N TRP A 25 3.35 -4.21 -1.13
CA TRP A 25 1.89 -4.26 -1.14
C TRP A 25 1.31 -5.68 -1.04
N CYS A 26 1.76 -6.64 -1.85
CA CYS A 26 1.05 -7.92 -1.90
C CYS A 26 1.24 -8.81 -0.67
N GLN A 27 2.42 -8.81 -0.05
CA GLN A 27 2.67 -9.58 1.17
C GLN A 27 2.24 -8.81 2.42
N PHE A 28 2.40 -7.49 2.37
CA PHE A 28 2.24 -6.63 3.53
C PHE A 28 0.78 -6.21 3.71
N SER A 29 0.04 -5.87 2.63
CA SER A 29 -1.34 -5.34 2.72
C SER A 29 -2.30 -6.21 3.53
N LYS A 30 -2.14 -7.53 3.46
CA LYS A 30 -3.01 -8.48 4.17
C LYS A 30 -2.99 -8.29 5.69
N HIS A 31 -1.84 -7.92 6.24
CA HIS A 31 -1.65 -7.73 7.69
C HIS A 31 -1.30 -6.28 8.03
N LEU A 32 -1.20 -5.40 7.04
CA LEU A 32 -0.74 -4.03 7.21
C LEU A 32 -1.68 -3.23 8.11
N VAL A 33 -2.99 -3.33 7.89
CA VAL A 33 -3.99 -2.61 8.68
C VAL A 33 -3.92 -3.04 10.15
N ASP A 34 -3.95 -4.35 10.41
CA ASP A 34 -3.88 -4.89 11.77
C ASP A 34 -2.55 -4.54 12.45
N HIS A 35 -1.43 -4.71 11.73
CA HIS A 35 -0.11 -4.37 12.24
C HIS A 35 0.02 -2.89 12.58
N MET A 36 -0.60 -2.01 11.79
CA MET A 36 -0.60 -0.57 12.02
C MET A 36 -1.45 -0.17 13.22
N HIS A 37 -2.67 -0.69 13.33
CA HIS A 37 -3.51 -0.43 14.50
C HIS A 37 -2.84 -0.88 15.80
N CYS A 38 -2.12 -2.00 15.79
CA CYS A 38 -1.47 -2.53 16.99
C CYS A 38 -0.15 -1.83 17.36
N ASN A 39 0.68 -1.45 16.38
CA ASN A 39 2.05 -0.97 16.65
C ASN A 39 2.26 0.53 16.36
N PHE A 40 1.39 1.13 15.55
CA PHE A 40 1.55 2.49 15.00
C PHE A 40 0.20 3.23 14.89
N PRO A 41 -0.61 3.28 15.98
CA PRO A 41 -1.99 3.79 15.92
C PRO A 41 -2.07 5.25 15.47
N GLU A 42 -1.05 6.07 15.74
CA GLU A 42 -0.96 7.47 15.32
C GLU A 42 -0.92 7.65 13.79
N PHE A 43 -0.54 6.60 13.07
CA PHE A 43 -0.47 6.57 11.61
C PHE A 43 -1.67 5.87 10.97
N SER A 44 -2.65 5.45 11.78
CA SER A 44 -3.86 4.79 11.28
C SER A 44 -4.61 5.58 10.19
N PRO A 45 -4.72 6.93 10.25
CA PRO A 45 -5.37 7.69 9.17
C PRO A 45 -4.66 7.58 7.82
N LEU A 46 -3.35 7.34 7.80
CA LEU A 46 -2.58 7.19 6.55
C LEU A 46 -2.97 5.93 5.78
N MET A 47 -3.56 4.94 6.44
CA MET A 47 -3.98 3.69 5.80
C MET A 47 -5.04 3.94 4.73
N GLU A 48 -5.86 4.96 4.88
CA GLU A 48 -6.87 5.35 3.90
C GLU A 48 -6.23 5.92 2.61
N CYS A 49 -5.03 6.47 2.72
CA CYS A 49 -4.29 7.08 1.62
C CYS A 49 -3.33 6.11 0.93
N ILE A 50 -3.03 4.96 1.53
CA ILE A 50 -2.10 3.98 0.96
C ILE A 50 -2.80 3.16 -0.12
N GLN A 51 -2.20 3.18 -1.31
CA GLN A 51 -2.62 2.43 -2.46
C GLN A 51 -1.53 1.47 -2.92
N GLY A 52 -1.91 0.23 -3.18
CA GLY A 52 -1.02 -0.74 -3.79
C GLY A 52 -1.14 -0.87 -5.28
N ALA A 53 -0.02 -1.18 -5.94
CA ALA A 53 -0.04 -1.67 -7.30
C ALA A 53 0.95 -2.82 -7.57
N VAL A 54 0.49 -3.77 -8.38
CA VAL A 54 1.19 -4.94 -8.91
C VAL A 54 1.75 -4.59 -10.29
N PRO A 55 3.07 -4.62 -10.50
CA PRO A 55 3.69 -4.40 -11.79
C PRO A 55 3.43 -5.57 -12.75
N LYS A 56 3.43 -5.24 -14.05
CA LYS A 56 3.13 -6.16 -15.15
C LYS A 56 4.00 -7.43 -15.16
N MET A 57 5.26 -7.35 -14.72
CA MET A 57 6.17 -8.50 -14.75
C MET A 57 5.78 -9.64 -13.79
N HIS A 58 4.95 -9.37 -12.77
CA HIS A 58 4.58 -10.37 -11.77
C HIS A 58 3.09 -10.68 -11.72
N ILE A 59 2.28 -10.05 -12.56
CA ILE A 59 0.82 -10.19 -12.53
C ILE A 59 0.36 -11.64 -12.78
N ASN A 60 1.14 -12.40 -13.56
CA ASN A 60 0.87 -13.81 -13.88
C ASN A 60 0.90 -14.74 -12.65
N GLY A 61 1.54 -14.33 -11.55
CA GLY A 61 1.58 -15.09 -10.29
C GLY A 61 0.40 -14.82 -9.35
N HIS A 62 -0.49 -13.88 -9.69
CA HIS A 62 -1.62 -13.51 -8.86
C HIS A 62 -2.94 -14.09 -9.38
N ASN A 63 -3.91 -14.25 -8.49
CA ASN A 63 -5.28 -14.55 -8.89
C ASN A 63 -5.90 -13.39 -9.70
N ILE A 64 -6.91 -13.71 -10.53
CA ILE A 64 -7.56 -12.76 -11.45
C ILE A 64 -8.03 -11.47 -10.75
N HIS A 65 -8.53 -11.57 -9.53
CA HIS A 65 -9.03 -10.43 -8.75
C HIS A 65 -7.90 -9.45 -8.41
N CYS A 66 -6.75 -9.96 -7.95
CA CYS A 66 -5.58 -9.15 -7.68
C CYS A 66 -5.00 -8.51 -8.96
N GLN A 67 -5.03 -9.25 -10.09
CA GLN A 67 -4.57 -8.72 -11.37
C GLN A 67 -5.41 -7.51 -11.81
N ILE A 68 -6.74 -7.59 -11.71
CA ILE A 68 -7.63 -6.50 -12.11
C ILE A 68 -7.48 -5.29 -11.19
N ASN A 69 -7.51 -5.50 -9.87
CA ASN A 69 -7.62 -4.40 -8.91
C ASN A 69 -6.30 -3.69 -8.58
N HIS A 70 -5.16 -4.35 -8.82
CA HIS A 70 -3.87 -3.81 -8.44
C HIS A 70 -2.91 -3.62 -9.61
N SER A 71 -3.22 -4.06 -10.83
CA SER A 71 -2.29 -3.81 -11.96
C SER A 71 -1.96 -2.32 -12.13
N PHE A 72 -0.67 -2.01 -12.22
CA PHE A 72 -0.20 -0.68 -12.64
C PHE A 72 -0.73 -0.26 -14.02
N VAL A 73 -1.14 -1.23 -14.85
CA VAL A 73 -1.70 -0.97 -16.20
C VAL A 73 -3.17 -0.51 -16.13
N TYR A 74 -3.89 -0.90 -15.08
CA TYR A 74 -5.33 -0.68 -14.96
C TYR A 74 -5.70 0.33 -13.88
N LYS A 75 -4.77 0.75 -13.02
CA LYS A 75 -5.04 1.85 -12.10
C LYS A 75 -5.13 3.17 -12.86
N PRO A 76 -6.31 3.83 -12.87
CA PRO A 76 -6.42 5.18 -13.41
C PRO A 76 -5.49 6.07 -12.58
N ARG A 77 -4.80 7.01 -13.24
CA ARG A 77 -4.25 8.17 -12.54
C ARG A 77 -5.45 8.95 -11.98
N SER A 78 -5.86 8.63 -10.76
CA SER A 78 -6.75 9.46 -9.94
C SER A 78 -5.90 10.46 -9.18
#